data_AF-A0A416S3V6-F1
#
_entry.id   AF-A0A416S3V6-F1
#
_cell.length_a   1.000
_cell.length_b   1.000
_cell.length_c   1.000
_cell.angle_alpha   90.00
_cell.angle_beta   90.00
_cell.angle_gamma   90.00
#
_symmetry.space_group_name_H-M   'P 1'
#
loop_
_entity.id
_entity.type
_entity.pdbx_description
1 polymer ?
#
loop_
_entity_poly.entity_id
_entity_poly.type
_entity_poly.pdbx_seq_one_letter_code
_entity_poly.pdbx_strand_id
1 'polypeptide(L)'
;MKHLRSLLSVVLTLVLVSGVLTGCQSEKKPAGFPFTELTWENSYDDMVELEGDSDNTYDSVYDGTTYTYPKKYMDLDGTIKYMYDGDNKLMCVAWTYSAESDEDLQETYDAIHEEVEKAYGESGYDPKTPSSYGDVWYLEEGNIILSAMTTDTQKALQYSYLNPKVSTAADE
;
A
#
# COMPACT_ATOMS: atom_id res chain seq x y z
N MET A 1 -1.41 -34.80 59.25
CA MET A 1 -1.53 -33.49 58.54
C MET A 1 -0.15 -32.89 58.22
N LYS A 2 0.67 -33.55 57.40
CA LYS A 2 1.94 -32.98 56.87
C LYS A 2 2.13 -33.22 55.36
N HIS A 3 1.45 -34.21 54.78
CA HIS A 3 1.55 -34.52 53.35
C HIS A 3 0.50 -33.83 52.45
N LEU A 4 -0.54 -33.22 53.03
CA LEU A 4 -1.57 -32.51 52.24
C LEU A 4 -1.22 -31.04 51.93
N ARG A 5 -0.18 -30.50 52.60
CA ARG A 5 0.27 -29.11 52.39
C ARG A 5 1.36 -28.95 51.32
N SER A 6 2.00 -30.05 50.91
CA SER A 6 3.09 -29.99 49.91
C SER A 6 2.59 -30.14 48.46
N LEU A 7 1.39 -30.70 48.26
CA LEU A 7 0.83 -30.90 46.91
C LEU A 7 0.04 -29.69 46.40
N LEU A 8 -0.41 -28.79 47.29
CA LEU A 8 -1.14 -27.59 46.88
C LEU A 8 -0.22 -26.49 46.31
N SER A 9 1.06 -26.47 46.69
CA SER A 9 2.00 -25.43 46.20
C SER A 9 2.62 -25.74 44.85
N VAL A 10 2.59 -27.00 44.38
CA VAL A 10 3.16 -27.38 43.07
C VAL A 10 2.13 -27.23 41.95
N VAL A 11 0.84 -27.39 42.25
CA VAL A 11 -0.24 -27.21 41.25
C VAL A 11 -0.52 -25.72 40.98
N LEU A 12 -0.26 -24.84 41.94
CA LEU A 12 -0.49 -23.39 41.77
C LEU A 12 0.57 -22.70 40.88
N THR A 13 1.73 -23.31 40.66
CA THR A 13 2.79 -22.74 39.80
C THR A 13 2.68 -23.16 38.34
N LEU A 14 1.88 -24.19 38.00
CA LEU A 14 1.75 -24.69 36.63
C LEU A 14 0.66 -23.97 35.81
N VAL A 15 -0.19 -23.16 36.45
CA VAL A 15 -1.31 -22.45 35.78
C VAL A 15 -0.93 -21.02 35.35
N LEU A 16 0.26 -20.54 35.72
CA LEU A 16 0.69 -19.14 35.52
C LEU A 16 1.61 -18.91 34.32
N VAL A 17 1.83 -19.92 33.46
CA VAL A 17 2.70 -19.80 32.26
C VAL A 17 1.93 -20.02 30.94
N SER A 18 0.59 -19.98 30.96
CA SER A 18 -0.24 -20.06 29.74
C SER A 18 -0.57 -18.69 29.13
N GLY A 19 -0.03 -17.61 29.69
CA GLY A 19 -0.49 -16.24 29.44
C GLY A 19 0.44 -15.36 28.62
N VAL A 20 1.25 -15.92 27.71
CA VAL A 20 2.05 -15.11 26.77
C VAL A 20 2.08 -15.81 25.42
N LEU A 21 1.84 -15.04 24.34
CA LEU A 21 1.86 -15.42 22.93
C LEU A 21 0.53 -15.88 22.30
N THR A 22 -0.57 -15.20 22.62
CA THR A 22 -1.48 -14.75 21.55
C THR A 22 -1.26 -13.26 21.36
N GLY A 23 -0.06 -12.91 20.89
CA GLY A 23 -0.01 -11.79 19.97
C GLY A 23 -0.85 -12.24 18.80
N CYS A 24 -2.01 -11.62 18.59
CA CYS A 24 -2.55 -11.54 17.25
C CYS A 24 -1.44 -10.90 16.41
N GLN A 25 -0.53 -11.72 15.87
CA GLN A 25 -0.08 -11.47 14.51
C GLN A 25 -1.39 -11.55 13.73
N SER A 26 -2.06 -10.40 13.59
CA SER A 26 -2.80 -10.13 12.38
C SER A 26 -1.82 -10.54 11.30
N GLU A 27 -2.07 -11.68 10.64
CA GLU A 27 -1.35 -12.04 9.43
C GLU A 27 -1.35 -10.77 8.61
N LYS A 28 -0.17 -10.15 8.48
CA LYS A 28 -0.05 -8.86 7.83
C LYS A 28 -0.54 -9.12 6.42
N LYS A 29 -1.76 -8.67 6.17
CA LYS A 29 -2.39 -8.91 4.88
C LYS A 29 -1.49 -8.13 3.92
N PRO A 30 -0.90 -8.78 2.91
CA PRO A 30 -0.14 -8.03 1.91
C PRO A 30 -1.01 -6.88 1.46
N ALA A 31 -0.41 -5.68 1.35
CA ALA A 31 -1.13 -4.48 1.01
C ALA A 31 -1.87 -4.74 -0.32
N GLY A 32 -3.18 -4.99 -0.21
CA GLY A 32 -4.01 -5.30 -1.36
C GLY A 32 -4.23 -4.02 -2.13
N PHE A 33 -3.98 -4.03 -3.43
CA PHE A 33 -4.24 -2.87 -4.27
C PHE A 33 -5.76 -2.71 -4.39
N PRO A 34 -6.36 -1.56 -4.01
CA PRO A 34 -7.81 -1.44 -3.94
C PRO A 34 -8.47 -1.30 -5.32
N PHE A 35 -7.67 -1.18 -6.38
CA PHE A 35 -8.09 -0.95 -7.76
C PHE A 35 -7.65 -2.07 -8.73
N THR A 36 -7.08 -3.18 -8.25
CA THR A 36 -6.72 -4.35 -9.07
C THR A 36 -6.58 -5.62 -8.22
N GLU A 37 -6.71 -6.78 -8.84
CA GLU A 37 -6.53 -8.09 -8.19
C GLU A 37 -5.08 -8.60 -8.24
N LEU A 38 -4.19 -7.90 -8.97
CA LEU A 38 -2.78 -8.28 -9.01
C LEU A 38 -2.09 -8.12 -7.66
N THR A 39 -0.99 -8.84 -7.50
CA THR A 39 -0.11 -8.83 -6.34
C THR A 39 1.35 -8.77 -6.82
N TRP A 40 2.30 -8.61 -5.90
CA TRP A 40 3.73 -8.59 -6.23
C TRP A 40 4.25 -9.87 -6.91
N GLU A 41 3.56 -11.00 -6.75
CA GLU A 41 3.95 -12.27 -7.36
C GLU A 41 3.49 -12.40 -8.82
N ASN A 42 2.60 -11.52 -9.28
CA ASN A 42 2.06 -11.59 -10.63
C ASN A 42 3.07 -11.11 -11.68
N SER A 43 3.09 -11.86 -12.78
CA SER A 43 3.90 -11.62 -13.98
C SER A 43 3.22 -10.65 -14.95
N TYR A 44 3.89 -10.35 -16.05
CA TYR A 44 3.28 -9.65 -17.19
C TYR A 44 2.09 -10.43 -17.77
N ASP A 45 2.23 -11.76 -17.91
CA ASP A 45 1.18 -12.60 -18.52
C ASP A 45 -0.11 -12.58 -17.67
N ASP A 46 0.03 -12.60 -16.33
CA ASP A 46 -1.12 -12.48 -15.42
C ASP A 46 -1.83 -11.12 -15.56
N MET A 47 -1.05 -10.05 -15.78
CA MET A 47 -1.60 -8.71 -16.00
C MET A 47 -2.34 -8.63 -17.33
N VAL A 48 -1.80 -9.22 -18.40
CA VAL A 48 -2.48 -9.32 -19.70
C VAL A 48 -3.74 -10.17 -19.61
N GLU A 49 -3.75 -11.24 -18.82
CA GLU A 49 -4.97 -12.04 -18.59
C GLU A 49 -6.06 -11.21 -17.90
N LEU A 50 -5.68 -10.35 -16.95
CA LEU A 50 -6.61 -9.50 -16.21
C LEU A 50 -7.10 -8.29 -17.03
N GLU A 51 -6.20 -7.59 -17.70
CA GLU A 51 -6.46 -6.26 -18.30
C GLU A 51 -6.56 -6.30 -19.84
N GLY A 52 -6.07 -7.36 -20.47
CA GLY A 52 -5.79 -7.41 -21.90
C GLY A 52 -4.46 -6.75 -22.28
N ASP A 53 -4.16 -6.71 -23.58
CA ASP A 53 -2.99 -6.00 -24.09
C ASP A 53 -3.16 -4.47 -23.91
N SER A 54 -2.10 -3.78 -23.49
CA SER A 54 -2.09 -2.32 -23.42
C SER A 54 -1.61 -1.72 -24.74
N ASP A 55 -2.39 -0.79 -25.28
CA ASP A 55 -1.94 0.07 -26.40
C ASP A 55 -1.06 1.25 -25.94
N ASN A 56 -0.88 1.44 -24.62
CA ASN A 56 -0.19 2.59 -24.07
C ASN A 56 0.88 2.17 -23.05
N THR A 57 2.09 2.02 -23.56
CA THR A 57 3.28 1.58 -22.82
C THR A 57 4.42 2.58 -22.95
N TYR A 58 5.25 2.69 -21.91
CA TYR A 58 6.46 3.50 -21.92
C TYR A 58 7.50 2.95 -20.93
N ASP A 59 8.72 3.46 -20.98
CA ASP A 59 9.81 3.00 -20.13
C ASP A 59 9.47 3.16 -18.65
N SER A 60 9.63 2.08 -17.88
CA SER A 60 9.51 2.09 -16.43
C SER A 60 10.74 2.75 -15.80
N VAL A 61 10.53 3.45 -14.69
CA VAL A 61 11.63 3.99 -13.87
C VAL A 61 12.49 2.90 -13.22
N TYR A 62 12.06 1.64 -13.32
CA TYR A 62 12.75 0.45 -12.81
C TYR A 62 13.46 -0.34 -13.92
N ASP A 63 13.83 0.32 -15.03
CA ASP A 63 14.52 -0.28 -16.17
C ASP A 63 13.72 -1.36 -16.94
N GLY A 64 12.40 -1.38 -16.76
CA GLY A 64 11.46 -2.27 -17.47
C GLY A 64 10.42 -1.51 -18.29
N THR A 65 9.19 -2.03 -18.32
CA THR A 65 8.07 -1.41 -19.05
C THR A 65 6.92 -1.04 -18.11
N THR A 66 6.33 0.12 -18.34
CA THR A 66 5.06 0.55 -17.74
C THR A 66 3.92 0.26 -18.70
N TYR A 67 2.86 -0.38 -18.20
CA TYR A 67 1.61 -0.62 -18.92
C TYR A 67 0.49 0.18 -18.28
N THR A 68 -0.37 0.79 -19.09
CA THR A 68 -1.43 1.65 -18.59
C THR A 68 -2.81 1.27 -19.15
N TYR A 69 -3.83 1.40 -18.30
CA TYR A 69 -5.21 1.04 -18.62
C TYR A 69 -6.19 2.02 -17.99
N PRO A 70 -7.33 2.33 -18.63
CA PRO A 70 -8.45 2.99 -17.96
C PRO A 70 -8.93 2.14 -16.79
N LYS A 71 -9.08 2.74 -15.61
CA LYS A 71 -9.53 2.04 -14.40
C LYS A 71 -10.36 2.95 -13.53
N LYS A 72 -11.56 2.50 -13.18
CA LYS A 72 -12.40 3.17 -12.20
C LYS A 72 -11.97 2.80 -10.79
N TYR A 73 -11.92 3.80 -9.90
CA TYR A 73 -11.76 3.63 -8.46
C TYR A 73 -12.62 4.67 -7.76
N MET A 74 -13.38 4.27 -6.74
CA MET A 74 -14.35 5.16 -6.06
C MET A 74 -15.33 5.86 -7.04
N ASP A 75 -15.77 5.13 -8.08
CA ASP A 75 -16.59 5.62 -9.20
C ASP A 75 -15.94 6.71 -10.09
N LEU A 76 -14.69 7.10 -9.81
CA LEU A 76 -13.92 8.08 -10.58
C LEU A 76 -13.19 7.40 -11.74
N ASP A 77 -13.26 8.01 -12.93
CA ASP A 77 -12.53 7.56 -14.11
C ASP A 77 -11.05 7.95 -14.02
N GLY A 78 -10.19 6.96 -13.76
CA GLY A 78 -8.75 7.15 -13.67
C GLY A 78 -7.98 6.23 -14.61
N THR A 79 -6.67 6.20 -14.41
CA THR A 79 -5.74 5.34 -15.13
C THR A 79 -4.89 4.56 -14.15
N ILE A 80 -4.89 3.23 -14.28
CA ILE A 80 -3.97 2.36 -13.56
C ILE A 80 -2.68 2.18 -14.37
N LYS A 81 -1.56 2.08 -13.65
CA LYS A 81 -0.22 1.88 -14.19
C LYS A 81 0.41 0.69 -13.48
N TYR A 82 0.93 -0.25 -14.26
CA TYR A 82 1.74 -1.37 -13.79
C TYR A 82 3.18 -1.17 -14.27
N MET A 83 4.10 -0.93 -13.33
CA MET A 83 5.50 -0.66 -13.65
C MET A 83 6.34 -1.88 -13.30
N TYR A 84 6.88 -2.54 -14.33
CA TYR A 84 7.76 -3.69 -14.17
C TYR A 84 9.23 -3.25 -14.21
N ASP A 85 10.11 -4.05 -13.63
CA ASP A 85 11.55 -3.93 -13.82
C ASP A 85 12.06 -4.68 -15.06
N GLY A 86 13.36 -4.61 -15.32
CA GLY A 86 14.01 -5.32 -16.44
C GLY A 86 13.95 -6.85 -16.37
N ASP A 87 13.61 -7.42 -15.19
CA ASP A 87 13.41 -8.86 -14.98
C ASP A 87 11.92 -9.26 -15.01
N ASN A 88 11.04 -8.36 -15.49
CA ASN A 88 9.59 -8.53 -15.54
C ASN A 88 8.95 -8.80 -14.17
N LYS A 89 9.47 -8.18 -13.11
CA LYS A 89 8.86 -8.20 -11.78
C LYS A 89 8.12 -6.90 -11.53
N LEU A 90 6.90 -7.01 -10.99
CA LEU A 90 6.06 -5.84 -10.71
C LEU A 90 6.65 -5.04 -9.54
N MET A 91 7.05 -3.80 -9.83
CA MET A 91 7.72 -2.91 -8.87
C MET A 91 6.82 -1.81 -8.33
N CYS A 92 5.84 -1.36 -9.11
CA CYS A 92 4.88 -0.36 -8.66
C CYS A 92 3.53 -0.57 -9.34
N VAL A 93 2.46 -0.39 -8.56
CA VAL A 93 1.10 -0.25 -9.08
C VAL A 93 0.58 1.10 -8.63
N ALA A 94 0.18 1.93 -9.59
CA ALA A 94 -0.32 3.26 -9.28
C ALA A 94 -1.64 3.53 -10.00
N TRP A 95 -2.61 4.09 -9.29
CA TRP A 95 -3.79 4.68 -9.89
C TRP A 95 -3.65 6.20 -9.92
N THR A 96 -4.07 6.80 -11.03
CA THR A 96 -3.98 8.24 -11.26
C THR A 96 -5.33 8.80 -11.65
N TYR A 97 -5.65 9.97 -11.11
CA TYR A 97 -6.89 10.69 -11.35
C TYR A 97 -6.60 12.14 -11.70
N SER A 98 -7.33 12.67 -12.68
CA SER A 98 -7.30 14.09 -13.03
C SER A 98 -8.60 14.73 -12.54
N ALA A 99 -8.47 15.61 -11.55
CA ALA A 99 -9.58 16.31 -10.94
C ALA A 99 -9.98 17.54 -11.77
N GLU A 100 -11.27 17.88 -11.72
CA GLU A 100 -11.81 19.04 -12.44
C GLU A 100 -11.57 20.36 -11.67
N SER A 101 -11.47 20.28 -10.34
CA SER A 101 -11.28 21.43 -9.44
C SER A 101 -10.32 21.11 -8.29
N ASP A 102 -9.86 22.15 -7.58
CA ASP A 102 -9.01 21.95 -6.40
C ASP A 102 -9.79 21.31 -5.24
N GLU A 103 -11.10 21.62 -5.15
CA GLU A 103 -12.02 21.03 -4.19
C GLU A 103 -12.19 19.53 -4.45
N ASP A 104 -12.43 19.14 -5.69
CA ASP A 104 -12.55 17.74 -6.13
C ASP A 104 -11.26 16.94 -5.88
N LEU A 105 -10.10 17.55 -6.17
CA LEU A 105 -8.79 16.96 -5.86
C LEU A 105 -8.63 16.74 -4.35
N GLN A 106 -8.98 17.74 -3.53
CA GLN A 106 -8.83 17.68 -2.09
C GLN A 106 -9.78 16.67 -1.46
N GLU A 107 -11.06 16.66 -1.85
CA GLU A 107 -12.04 15.67 -1.37
C GLU A 107 -11.60 14.25 -1.70
N THR A 108 -11.08 14.02 -2.91
CA THR A 108 -10.56 12.70 -3.32
C THR A 108 -9.31 12.33 -2.52
N TYR A 109 -8.39 13.27 -2.30
CA TYR A 109 -7.19 13.06 -1.51
C TYR A 109 -7.54 12.67 -0.07
N ASP A 110 -8.38 13.47 0.60
CA ASP A 110 -8.77 13.27 1.99
C ASP A 110 -9.50 11.93 2.17
N ALA A 111 -10.36 11.56 1.22
CA ALA A 111 -11.06 10.27 1.27
C ALA A 111 -10.11 9.07 1.18
N ILE A 112 -9.11 9.12 0.29
CA ILE A 112 -8.09 8.06 0.18
C ILE A 112 -7.18 8.07 1.41
N HIS A 113 -6.77 9.26 1.88
CA HIS A 113 -5.97 9.40 3.10
C HIS A 113 -6.65 8.74 4.30
N GLU A 114 -7.91 9.07 4.56
CA GLU A 114 -8.70 8.48 5.65
C GLU A 114 -8.83 6.95 5.51
N GLU A 115 -9.00 6.44 4.29
CA GLU A 115 -9.06 5.00 4.02
C GLU A 115 -7.73 4.31 4.38
N VAL A 116 -6.61 4.85 3.91
CA VAL A 116 -5.27 4.29 4.15
C VAL A 116 -4.90 4.44 5.62
N GLU A 117 -5.16 5.57 6.24
CA GLU A 117 -4.88 5.82 7.65
C GLU A 117 -5.65 4.86 8.55
N LYS A 118 -6.92 4.62 8.25
CA LYS A 118 -7.73 3.64 8.97
C LYS A 118 -7.18 2.20 8.85
N ALA A 119 -6.57 1.88 7.72
CA ALA A 119 -6.02 0.55 7.47
C ALA A 119 -4.61 0.34 8.06
N TYR A 120 -3.76 1.36 8.01
CA TYR A 120 -2.32 1.23 8.27
C TYR A 120 -1.77 2.18 9.35
N GLY A 121 -2.59 3.08 9.89
CA GLY A 121 -2.18 4.12 10.85
C GLY A 121 -1.74 5.42 10.17
N GLU A 122 -1.25 6.37 10.96
CA GLU A 122 -0.82 7.69 10.49
C GLU A 122 0.29 7.60 9.42
N SER A 123 0.26 8.51 8.45
CA SER A 123 1.32 8.62 7.45
C SER A 123 2.63 9.11 8.09
N GLY A 124 3.76 8.72 7.53
CA GLY A 124 5.09 9.21 7.90
C GLY A 124 5.45 10.55 7.26
N TYR A 125 4.47 11.36 6.87
CA TYR A 125 4.66 12.60 6.10
C TYR A 125 5.70 13.55 6.74
N ASP A 126 6.77 13.89 6.00
CA ASP A 126 7.69 14.97 6.35
C ASP A 126 7.33 16.25 5.55
N PRO A 127 6.81 17.31 6.21
CA PRO A 127 6.38 18.56 5.55
C PRO A 127 7.51 19.39 4.91
N LYS A 128 8.76 18.90 4.88
CA LYS A 128 9.92 19.64 4.36
C LYS A 128 10.05 19.68 2.83
N THR A 129 9.18 18.99 2.07
CA THR A 129 9.25 18.97 0.59
C THR A 129 8.20 19.93 -0.03
N PRO A 130 8.58 21.12 -0.52
CA PRO A 130 7.65 22.27 -0.60
C PRO A 130 6.72 22.35 -1.83
N SER A 131 6.66 21.33 -2.69
CA SER A 131 5.92 21.43 -3.97
C SER A 131 5.02 20.24 -4.32
N SER A 132 4.88 19.29 -3.40
CA SER A 132 4.02 18.12 -3.57
C SER A 132 3.39 17.80 -2.21
N TYR A 133 2.06 17.84 -2.14
CA TYR A 133 1.35 17.21 -1.04
C TYR A 133 1.50 15.71 -1.25
N GLY A 134 1.90 14.99 -0.22
CA GLY A 134 1.87 13.55 -0.34
C GLY A 134 2.21 12.82 0.94
N ASP A 135 1.35 11.91 1.30
CA ASP A 135 1.51 11.00 2.40
C ASP A 135 2.29 9.75 1.97
N VAL A 136 3.15 9.29 2.87
CA VAL A 136 3.89 8.05 2.69
C VAL A 136 3.63 7.15 3.90
N TRP A 137 3.15 5.95 3.66
CA TRP A 137 3.09 4.90 4.67
C TRP A 137 4.22 3.91 4.43
N TYR A 138 5.13 3.82 5.40
CA TYR A 138 6.27 2.93 5.37
C TYR A 138 5.88 1.58 5.94
N LEU A 139 5.74 0.57 5.07
CA LEU A 139 5.29 -0.78 5.46
C LEU A 139 6.34 -1.83 5.07
N GLU A 140 6.38 -2.94 5.81
CA GLU A 140 7.26 -4.07 5.47
C GLU A 140 6.87 -4.70 4.12
N GLU A 141 5.58 -4.69 3.79
CA GLU A 141 5.00 -5.20 2.54
C GLU A 141 5.12 -4.23 1.36
N GLY A 142 5.78 -3.09 1.57
CA GLY A 142 6.02 -2.07 0.56
C GLY A 142 5.29 -0.75 0.85
N ASN A 143 5.88 0.37 0.43
CA ASN A 143 5.36 1.68 0.76
C ASN A 143 4.08 2.01 -0.01
N ILE A 144 3.19 2.73 0.65
CA ILE A 144 2.05 3.39 0.01
C ILE A 144 2.39 4.86 -0.12
N ILE A 145 2.20 5.44 -1.31
CA ILE A 145 2.40 6.85 -1.56
C ILE A 145 1.11 7.43 -2.13
N LEU A 146 0.50 8.36 -1.41
CA LEU A 146 -0.56 9.20 -1.92
C LEU A 146 0.05 10.56 -2.24
N SER A 147 -0.16 11.08 -3.43
CA SER A 147 0.39 12.38 -3.82
C SER A 147 -0.59 13.17 -4.65
N ALA A 148 -0.59 14.48 -4.47
CA ALA A 148 -1.38 15.42 -5.25
C ALA A 148 -0.50 16.54 -5.82
N MET A 149 -0.79 16.90 -7.06
CA MET A 149 -0.15 17.98 -7.78
C MET A 149 -1.20 18.91 -8.35
N THR A 150 -1.06 20.19 -8.06
CA THR A 150 -1.90 21.26 -8.63
C THR A 150 -1.04 22.24 -9.41
N THR A 151 -1.48 22.55 -10.61
CA THR A 151 -0.98 23.60 -11.49
C THR A 151 -2.18 24.35 -12.08
N ASP A 152 -1.93 25.47 -12.74
CA ASP A 152 -3.00 26.24 -13.43
C ASP A 152 -3.75 25.39 -14.48
N THR A 153 -3.11 24.37 -15.04
CA THR A 153 -3.65 23.56 -16.15
C THR A 153 -3.97 22.13 -15.78
N GLN A 154 -3.52 21.64 -14.63
CA GLN A 154 -3.65 20.24 -14.24
C GLN A 154 -3.78 20.11 -12.74
N LYS A 155 -4.73 19.26 -12.32
CA LYS A 155 -4.96 18.86 -10.94
C LYS A 155 -4.98 17.35 -10.95
N ALA A 156 -3.97 16.73 -10.36
CA ALA A 156 -3.76 15.31 -10.49
C ALA A 156 -3.44 14.68 -9.13
N LEU A 157 -4.03 13.52 -8.89
CA LEU A 157 -3.74 12.64 -7.77
C LEU A 157 -3.07 11.37 -8.29
N GLN A 158 -2.09 10.88 -7.56
CA GLN A 158 -1.50 9.57 -7.76
C GLN A 158 -1.48 8.79 -6.45
N TYR A 159 -2.09 7.62 -6.46
CA TYR A 159 -2.15 6.67 -5.36
C TYR A 159 -1.36 5.42 -5.74
N SER A 160 -0.19 5.25 -5.13
CA SER A 160 0.83 4.27 -5.52
C SER A 160 1.11 3.27 -4.42
N TYR A 161 1.30 2.03 -4.82
CA TYR A 161 1.88 0.96 -4.03
C TYR A 161 3.25 0.63 -4.61
N LEU A 162 4.27 0.57 -3.77
CA LEU A 162 5.64 0.24 -4.14
C LEU A 162 6.01 -1.15 -3.64
N ASN A 163 6.69 -1.93 -4.46
CA ASN A 163 7.22 -3.23 -4.05
C ASN A 163 8.24 -3.04 -2.90
N PRO A 164 8.31 -3.94 -1.90
CA PRO A 164 9.30 -3.88 -0.82
C PRO A 164 10.73 -3.66 -1.30
N LYS A 165 11.09 -4.21 -2.47
CA LYS A 165 12.45 -4.10 -3.04
C LYS A 165 12.84 -2.68 -3.44
N VAL A 166 11.86 -1.83 -3.72
CA VAL A 166 12.06 -0.44 -4.19
C VAL A 166 11.49 0.58 -3.20
N SER A 167 10.98 0.10 -2.06
CA SER A 167 10.48 0.94 -0.98
C SER A 167 11.63 1.45 -0.13
N THR A 168 11.57 2.71 0.27
CA THR A 168 12.50 3.27 1.27
C THR A 168 12.03 2.93 2.67
N ALA A 169 12.96 2.71 3.60
CA ALA A 169 12.62 2.68 5.03
C ALA A 169 12.26 4.09 5.50
N ALA A 170 11.45 4.20 6.56
CA ALA A 170 11.32 5.47 7.28
C ALA A 170 12.71 5.89 7.79
N ASP A 171 13.10 7.15 7.59
CA ASP A 171 14.34 7.68 8.18
C ASP A 171 14.20 7.62 9.72
N GLU A 172 15.04 6.81 10.38
CA GLU A 172 15.13 6.72 11.85
C GLU A 172 15.81 7.94 12.49
#